data_AF-A0A415KE60-F1
#
_entry.id   AF-A0A415KE60-F1
#
_cell.length_a   1.000
_cell.length_b   1.000
_cell.length_c   1.000
_cell.angle_alpha   90.00
_cell.angle_beta   90.00
_cell.angle_gamma   90.00
#
_symmetry.space_group_name_H-M   'P 1'
#
loop_
_entity.id
_entity.type
_entity.pdbx_description
1 polymer ?
#
loop_
_entity_poly.entity_id
_entity_poly.type
_entity_poly.pdbx_seq_one_letter_code
_entity_poly.pdbx_strand_id
1 'polypeptide(L)'
;MTLSEEVLQQIKEMSSALLPPGEIAILLNIPVDQRDFFCDICKNHHSSPIYTAYHQGRLQTKLNLRKTVIKLAIAGSPAAEPLADKYMKEQSINE
;
A
#
# COMPACT_ATOMS: atom_id res chain seq x y z
N MET A 1 15.76 10.86 -11.02
CA MET A 1 14.51 10.56 -11.75
C MET A 1 13.51 11.67 -11.45
N THR A 2 13.26 12.56 -12.40
CA THR A 2 12.07 13.42 -12.40
C THR A 2 10.93 12.59 -12.98
N LEU A 3 9.89 12.32 -12.19
CA LEU A 3 8.78 11.48 -12.62
C LEU A 3 7.56 12.33 -12.88
N SER A 4 6.84 12.00 -13.95
CA SER A 4 5.57 12.62 -14.27
C SER A 4 4.49 12.15 -13.29
N GLU A 5 3.43 12.94 -13.14
CA GLU A 5 2.31 12.61 -12.25
C GLU A 5 1.65 11.28 -12.65
N GLU A 6 1.66 10.95 -13.95
CA GLU A 6 1.12 9.70 -14.48
C GLU A 6 1.86 8.48 -13.91
N VAL A 7 3.20 8.53 -13.81
CA VAL A 7 3.96 7.39 -13.26
C VAL A 7 3.69 7.21 -11.77
N LEU A 8 3.55 8.32 -11.02
CA LEU A 8 3.17 8.24 -9.60
C LEU A 8 1.78 7.60 -9.44
N GLN A 9 0.84 7.94 -10.32
CA GLN A 9 -0.48 7.35 -10.32
C GLN A 9 -0.44 5.85 -10.64
N GLN A 10 0.36 5.42 -11.61
CA GLN A 10 0.57 4.01 -11.93
C GLN A 10 1.17 3.22 -10.75
N ILE A 11 2.17 3.78 -10.07
CA ILE A 11 2.76 3.18 -8.86
C ILE A 11 1.70 2.98 -7.78
N LYS A 12 0.89 4.01 -7.54
CA LYS A 12 -0.20 3.95 -6.55
C LYS A 12 -1.25 2.90 -6.91
N GLU A 13 -1.64 2.81 -8.18
CA GLU A 13 -2.61 1.82 -8.65
C GLU A 13 -2.10 0.38 -8.46
N MET A 14 -0.88 0.08 -8.95
CA MET A 14 -0.30 -1.26 -8.82
C MET A 14 -0.04 -1.64 -7.36
N SER A 15 0.43 -0.70 -6.53
CA SER A 15 0.63 -0.96 -5.10
C SER A 15 -0.69 -1.11 -4.33
N SER A 16 -1.79 -0.52 -4.81
CA SER A 16 -3.14 -0.82 -4.32
C SER A 16 -3.54 -2.25 -4.66
N ALA A 17 -3.12 -2.79 -5.80
CA ALA A 17 -3.25 -4.21 -6.11
C ALA A 17 -2.25 -5.11 -5.33
N LEU A 18 -1.53 -4.56 -4.35
CA LEU A 18 -0.57 -5.24 -3.47
C LEU A 18 0.68 -5.78 -4.19
N LEU A 19 1.02 -5.25 -5.36
CA LEU A 19 2.27 -5.61 -6.03
C LEU A 19 3.49 -5.10 -5.24
N PRO A 20 4.56 -5.91 -5.09
CA PRO A 20 5.82 -5.47 -4.50
C PRO A 20 6.59 -4.53 -5.43
N PRO A 21 7.53 -3.71 -4.92
CA PRO A 21 8.25 -2.72 -5.72
C PRO A 21 9.00 -3.32 -6.91
N GLY A 22 9.56 -4.53 -6.78
CA GLY A 22 10.28 -5.18 -7.86
C GLY A 22 9.39 -5.52 -9.07
N GLU A 23 8.17 -5.99 -8.83
CA GLU A 23 7.19 -6.27 -9.89
C GLU A 23 6.71 -4.97 -10.54
N ILE A 24 6.46 -3.93 -9.73
CA ILE A 24 6.11 -2.59 -10.23
C ILE A 24 7.24 -2.04 -11.12
N ALA A 25 8.51 -2.21 -10.73
CA ALA A 25 9.64 -1.77 -11.54
C ALA A 25 9.72 -2.47 -12.90
N ILE A 26 9.38 -3.76 -12.94
CA ILE A 26 9.28 -4.53 -14.19
C ILE A 26 8.16 -3.96 -15.07
N LEU A 27 6.97 -3.74 -14.50
CA LEU A 27 5.80 -3.24 -15.25
C LEU A 27 6.00 -1.80 -15.76
N LEU A 28 6.75 -0.97 -15.03
CA LEU A 28 7.15 0.38 -15.47
C LEU A 28 8.31 0.37 -16.48
N ASN A 29 8.80 -0.80 -16.90
CA ASN A 29 9.95 -0.95 -17.78
C ASN A 29 11.22 -0.26 -17.25
N ILE A 30 11.41 -0.24 -15.91
CA ILE A 30 12.63 0.29 -15.32
C ILE A 30 13.82 -0.62 -15.71
N PRO A 31 14.92 -0.05 -16.23
CA PRO A 31 16.13 -0.80 -16.56
C PRO A 31 16.62 -1.66 -15.40
N VAL A 32 17.13 -2.86 -15.71
CA VAL A 32 17.50 -3.89 -14.70
C VAL A 32 18.46 -3.34 -13.64
N ASP A 33 19.44 -2.54 -14.07
CA ASP A 33 20.46 -1.88 -13.25
C ASP A 33 19.91 -0.80 -12.31
N GLN A 34 18.67 -0.34 -12.51
CA GLN A 34 18.02 0.69 -11.70
C GLN A 34 16.91 0.13 -10.79
N ARG A 35 16.55 -1.15 -10.92
CA ARG A 35 15.42 -1.74 -10.18
C ARG A 35 15.69 -1.80 -8.68
N ASP A 36 16.91 -2.12 -8.27
CA ASP A 36 17.29 -2.15 -6.86
C ASP A 36 17.16 -0.77 -6.23
N PHE A 37 17.59 0.27 -6.94
CA PHE A 37 17.43 1.65 -6.49
C PHE A 37 15.96 2.06 -6.40
N PHE A 38 15.12 1.69 -7.37
CA PHE A 38 13.67 1.92 -7.26
C PHE A 38 13.07 1.23 -6.03
N CYS A 39 13.44 -0.03 -5.80
CA CYS A 39 12.98 -0.79 -4.64
C CYS A 39 13.41 -0.15 -3.32
N ASP A 40 14.63 0.40 -3.28
CA ASP A 40 15.17 1.13 -2.13
C ASP A 40 14.39 2.43 -1.88
N ILE A 41 14.11 3.21 -2.93
CA ILE A 41 13.27 4.42 -2.82
C ILE A 41 11.90 4.06 -2.21
N CYS A 42 11.24 3.01 -2.72
CA CYS A 42 9.94 2.59 -2.21
C CYS A 42 9.96 2.18 -0.72
N LYS A 43 11.11 1.80 -0.17
CA LYS A 43 11.22 1.30 1.22
C LYS A 43 11.75 2.35 2.19
N ASN A 44 12.72 3.15 1.77
CA ASN A 44 13.59 3.89 2.69
C ASN A 44 13.58 5.41 2.46
N HIS A 45 13.12 5.90 1.30
CA HIS A 45 13.23 7.31 0.95
C HIS A 45 11.94 8.08 1.25
N HIS A 46 11.70 8.40 2.52
CA HIS A 46 10.41 8.93 3.00
C HIS A 46 10.03 10.29 2.37
N SER A 47 11.01 11.08 1.94
CA SER A 47 10.79 12.36 1.24
C SER A 47 10.48 12.21 -0.26
N SER A 48 10.55 10.99 -0.80
CA SER A 48 10.32 10.73 -2.22
C SER A 48 8.82 10.68 -2.55
N PRO A 49 8.39 11.31 -3.65
CA PRO A 49 7.05 11.12 -4.19
C PRO A 49 6.75 9.65 -4.53
N ILE A 50 7.75 8.88 -4.98
CA ILE A 50 7.60 7.44 -5.26
C ILE A 50 7.26 6.66 -4.00
N TYR A 51 7.99 6.93 -2.91
CA TYR A 51 7.72 6.32 -1.60
C TYR A 51 6.28 6.61 -1.19
N THR A 52 5.88 7.88 -1.27
CA THR A 52 4.53 8.31 -0.91
C THR A 52 3.47 7.61 -1.76
N ALA A 53 3.63 7.58 -3.09
CA ALA A 53 2.67 6.93 -3.99
C ALA A 53 2.55 5.42 -3.71
N TYR A 54 3.68 4.72 -3.55
CA TYR A 54 3.72 3.29 -3.25
C TYR A 54 3.03 2.96 -1.91
N HIS A 55 3.33 3.73 -0.86
CA HIS A 55 2.72 3.52 0.45
C HIS A 55 1.25 3.92 0.48
N GLN A 56 0.86 4.99 -0.22
CA GLN A 56 -0.54 5.38 -0.35
C GLN A 56 -1.39 4.29 -0.97
N GLY A 57 -0.92 3.64 -2.03
CA GLY A 57 -1.67 2.54 -2.65
C GLY A 57 -1.89 1.37 -1.69
N ARG A 58 -0.82 0.92 -1.02
CA ARG A 58 -0.92 -0.16 -0.01
C ARG A 58 -1.88 0.19 1.13
N LEU A 59 -1.78 1.42 1.65
CA LEU A 59 -2.64 1.89 2.73
C LEU A 59 -4.10 2.03 2.28
N GLN A 60 -4.33 2.42 1.02
CA GLN A 60 -5.68 2.49 0.45
C GLN A 60 -6.36 1.11 0.45
N THR A 61 -5.63 0.07 0.06
CA THR A 61 -6.16 -1.31 0.09
C THR A 61 -6.38 -1.81 1.51
N LYS A 62 -5.44 -1.53 2.42
CA LYS A 62 -5.62 -1.83 3.85
C LYS A 62 -6.89 -1.15 4.39
N LEU A 63 -7.12 0.12 4.07
CA LEU A 63 -8.31 0.86 4.47
C LEU A 63 -9.58 0.21 3.93
N ASN A 64 -9.60 -0.12 2.63
CA ASN A 64 -10.76 -0.72 1.98
C ASN A 64 -11.12 -2.08 2.59
N LEU A 65 -10.13 -2.94 2.84
CA LEU A 65 -10.32 -4.22 3.51
C LEU A 65 -10.88 -4.03 4.93
N ARG A 66 -10.32 -3.10 5.71
CA ARG A 66 -10.81 -2.81 7.06
C ARG A 66 -12.26 -2.33 7.06
N LYS A 67 -12.63 -1.43 6.14
CA LYS A 67 -14.02 -0.97 6.00
C LYS A 67 -14.98 -2.13 5.72
N THR A 68 -14.60 -3.05 4.84
CA THR A 68 -15.42 -4.25 4.54
C THR A 68 -15.56 -5.15 5.77
N VAL A 69 -14.47 -5.43 6.47
CA VAL A 69 -14.49 -6.25 7.70
C VAL A 69 -15.36 -5.60 8.77
N ILE A 70 -15.22 -4.30 9.02
CA ILE A 70 -16.04 -3.57 10.00
C ILE A 70 -17.52 -3.63 9.61
N LYS A 71 -17.86 -3.44 8.33
CA LYS A 71 -19.23 -3.55 7.84
C LYS A 71 -19.82 -4.94 8.12
N LEU A 72 -19.05 -6.01 7.91
CA LEU A 72 -19.48 -7.38 8.18
C LEU A 72 -19.61 -7.67 9.69
N ALA A 73 -18.70 -7.13 10.51
CA ALA A 73 -18.76 -7.28 11.96
C ALA A 73 -20.01 -6.59 12.53
N ILE A 74 -20.33 -5.37 12.09
CA ILE A 74 -21.57 -4.66 12.49
C ILE A 74 -22.83 -5.44 12.08
N ALA A 75 -22.77 -6.19 10.98
CA ALA A 75 -23.86 -7.07 10.54
C ALA A 75 -23.93 -8.41 11.32
N GLY A 76 -23.07 -8.61 12.32
CA GLY A 76 -23.06 -9.82 13.16
C GLY A 76 -22.35 -11.02 12.55
N SER A 77 -21.38 -10.80 11.64
CA SER A 77 -20.59 -11.90 11.08
C SER A 77 -19.60 -12.46 12.12
N PRO A 78 -19.72 -13.74 12.54
CA PRO A 78 -18.87 -14.30 13.60
C PRO A 78 -17.37 -14.33 13.24
N ALA A 79 -17.06 -14.38 11.94
CA ALA A 79 -15.68 -14.36 11.46
C ALA A 79 -15.07 -12.94 11.40
N ALA A 80 -15.90 -11.90 11.29
CA ALA A 80 -15.44 -10.52 11.15
C ALA A 80 -15.30 -9.80 12.50
N GLU A 81 -16.13 -10.13 13.49
CA GLU A 81 -16.07 -9.58 14.85
C GLU A 81 -14.67 -9.66 15.49
N PRO A 82 -13.98 -10.83 15.56
CA PRO A 82 -12.64 -10.89 16.17
C PRO A 82 -11.59 -10.10 15.39
N LEU A 83 -11.77 -9.92 14.07
CA LEU A 83 -10.88 -9.09 13.25
C LEU A 83 -11.10 -7.60 13.54
N ALA A 84 -12.35 -7.16 13.72
CA ALA A 84 -12.66 -5.79 14.11
C ALA A 84 -12.08 -5.46 15.49
N ASP A 85 -12.23 -6.36 16.48
CA ASP A 85 -11.61 -6.22 17.80
C ASP A 85 -10.08 -6.10 17.72
N LYS A 86 -9.46 -6.92 16.87
CA LYS A 86 -8.01 -6.82 16.62
C LYS A 86 -7.63 -5.46 16.05
N TYR A 87 -8.38 -4.94 15.08
CA TYR A 87 -8.11 -3.63 14.48
C TYR A 87 -8.25 -2.48 15.48
N MET A 88 -9.22 -2.55 16.39
CA MET A 88 -9.37 -1.58 17.48
C MET A 88 -8.15 -1.59 18.42
N LYS A 89 -7.69 -2.78 18.82
CA LYS A 89 -6.49 -2.92 19.67
C LYS A 89 -5.23 -2.38 19.00
N GLU A 90 -5.04 -2.67 17.71
CA GLU A 90 -3.90 -2.14 16.94
C GLU A 90 -3.90 -0.61 16.82
N GLN A 91 -5.08 0.03 16.83
CA GLN A 91 -5.17 1.49 16.83
C GLN A 91 -4.69 2.05 18.17
N SER A 92 -5.14 1.49 19.29
CA SER A 92 -4.81 1.95 20.64
C SER A 92 -3.35 1.72 21.06
N ILE A 93 -2.61 0.83 20.39
CA ILE A 93 -1.18 0.58 20.68
C ILE A 93 -0.27 1.63 20.01
N ASN A 94 -0.79 2.37 19.02
CA ASN A 94 -0.03 3.38 18.29
C ASN A 94 -0.38 4.83 18.71
N GLU A 95 -1.13 5.00 19.80
CA GLU A 95 -1.30 6.25 20.56
C GLU A 95 -0.40 6.22 21.81
#